data_AF-C4XLP4-F1
#
_entry.id   AF-C4XLP4-F1
#
_cell.length_a   1.000
_cell.length_b   1.000
_cell.length_c   1.000
_cell.angle_alpha   90.00
_cell.angle_beta   90.00
_cell.angle_gamma   90.00
#
_symmetry.space_group_name_H-M   'P 1'
#
loop_
_entity.id
_entity.type
_entity.pdbx_description
1 polymer ?
#
loop_
_entity_poly.entity_id
_entity_poly.type
_entity_poly.pdbx_seq_one_letter_code
_entity_poly.pdbx_strand_id
1 'polypeptide(L)'
;MPALCRAAVAAFCLLILSASLALAQASGPAPGPSSAQDAKPKPAPAQAAPAPEPAAKKGDEAAVKKTPVAVDHDDADPVGARLAYRIKELLGRSSLMTPTNKDEKKLVIVLKTKEEFPGRPNLCSIYSVSWLFSSREGALKYFLAAEAGIVDASGVDQTAEALLGRTDKLASTYGYLF
;
A
#
# COMPACT_ATOMS: atom_id res chain seq x y z
N MET A 1 4.82 -21.18 -38.16
CA MET A 1 5.73 -22.00 -37.32
C MET A 1 5.75 -21.47 -35.88
N PRO A 2 4.89 -21.94 -34.95
CA PRO A 2 4.82 -21.41 -33.58
C PRO A 2 5.14 -22.43 -32.47
N ALA A 3 5.82 -23.55 -32.79
CA ALA A 3 6.01 -24.66 -31.86
C ALA A 3 7.29 -24.59 -30.98
N LEU A 4 8.32 -23.82 -31.38
CA LEU A 4 9.65 -23.91 -30.75
C LEU A 4 9.81 -23.11 -29.44
N CYS A 5 9.07 -22.02 -29.23
CA CYS A 5 9.27 -21.17 -28.04
C CYS A 5 8.66 -21.71 -26.74
N ARG A 6 7.83 -22.76 -26.80
CA ARG A 6 7.19 -23.35 -25.60
C ARG A 6 8.06 -24.37 -24.85
N ALA A 7 9.13 -24.89 -25.47
CA ALA A 7 10.00 -25.88 -24.85
C ALA A 7 11.04 -25.29 -23.89
N ALA A 8 11.42 -24.02 -24.05
CA ALA A 8 12.54 -23.40 -23.31
C ALA A 8 12.20 -23.04 -21.84
N VAL A 9 10.93 -22.83 -21.50
CA VAL A 9 10.53 -22.38 -20.15
C VAL A 9 10.37 -23.55 -19.17
N ALA A 10 10.00 -24.74 -19.66
CA ALA A 10 9.80 -25.93 -18.82
C ALA A 10 11.10 -26.50 -18.21
N ALA A 11 12.25 -26.22 -18.83
CA ALA A 11 13.55 -26.72 -18.37
C ALA A 11 14.15 -25.95 -17.17
N PHE A 12 13.67 -24.72 -16.90
CA PHE A 12 14.26 -23.87 -15.84
C PHE A 12 13.58 -24.04 -14.47
N CYS A 13 12.37 -24.60 -14.41
CA CYS A 13 11.65 -24.85 -13.17
C CYS A 13 12.05 -26.15 -12.43
N LEU A 14 12.94 -26.97 -12.97
CA LEU A 14 13.34 -28.25 -12.37
C LEU A 14 14.75 -28.26 -11.71
N LEU A 15 15.39 -27.10 -11.57
CA LEU A 15 16.78 -26.97 -11.07
C LEU A 15 16.93 -26.17 -9.77
N ILE A 16 15.83 -25.83 -9.10
CA ILE A 16 15.83 -25.07 -7.82
C ILE A 16 15.11 -25.86 -6.70
N LEU A 17 15.20 -27.20 -6.72
CA LEU A 17 14.57 -28.08 -5.74
C LEU A 17 15.55 -29.11 -5.13
N SER A 18 16.82 -28.72 -4.97
CA SER A 18 17.89 -29.62 -4.53
C SER A 18 19.03 -28.90 -3.79
N ALA A 19 18.69 -28.07 -2.79
CA ALA A 19 19.67 -27.34 -1.97
C ALA A 19 19.34 -27.32 -0.46
N SER A 20 18.72 -28.38 0.08
CA SER A 20 18.27 -28.44 1.48
C SER A 20 18.54 -29.80 2.15
N LEU A 21 19.76 -30.34 2.06
CA LEU A 21 20.16 -31.48 2.90
C LEU A 21 21.69 -31.64 3.05
N ALA A 22 22.27 -31.08 4.12
CA ALA A 22 23.49 -31.57 4.78
C ALA A 22 23.88 -30.68 6.00
N LEU A 23 23.49 -31.07 7.22
CA LEU A 23 24.18 -30.61 8.42
C LEU A 23 24.22 -31.71 9.50
N ALA A 24 25.24 -32.56 9.42
CA ALA A 24 25.66 -33.54 10.40
C ALA A 24 27.10 -33.97 10.05
N GLN A 25 28.04 -34.28 10.95
CA GLN A 25 28.14 -34.12 12.41
C GLN A 25 29.64 -34.29 12.81
N ALA A 26 29.95 -34.36 14.11
CA ALA A 26 31.26 -34.61 14.74
C ALA A 26 32.24 -33.40 14.80
N SER A 27 33.08 -33.24 15.84
CA SER A 27 33.38 -34.09 17.01
C SER A 27 33.80 -33.26 18.25
N GLY A 28 33.62 -33.83 19.46
CA GLY A 28 34.20 -33.31 20.72
C GLY A 28 35.69 -33.69 20.90
N PRO A 29 36.29 -33.68 22.13
CA PRO A 29 35.66 -33.65 23.47
C PRO A 29 36.27 -32.63 24.49
N ALA A 30 35.79 -32.70 25.74
CA ALA A 30 36.32 -32.03 26.95
C ALA A 30 37.62 -32.75 27.48
N PRO A 31 38.27 -32.42 28.64
CA PRO A 31 37.72 -31.93 29.93
C PRO A 31 38.57 -30.88 30.71
N GLY A 32 38.12 -30.48 31.92
CA GLY A 32 39.06 -30.17 33.02
C GLY A 32 38.62 -29.05 33.99
N PRO A 33 38.54 -29.27 35.32
CA PRO A 33 37.88 -28.33 36.24
C PRO A 33 38.83 -27.63 37.25
N SER A 34 38.32 -26.60 37.95
CA SER A 34 38.55 -26.44 39.39
C SER A 34 37.49 -25.54 40.06
N SER A 35 37.23 -25.78 41.34
CA SER A 35 36.24 -25.11 42.21
C SER A 35 36.90 -24.62 43.51
N ALA A 36 36.23 -23.71 44.25
CA ALA A 36 36.54 -23.30 45.64
C ALA A 36 37.90 -22.56 45.83
N GLN A 37 38.19 -21.76 46.88
CA GLN A 37 37.51 -21.14 48.05
C GLN A 37 38.46 -20.00 48.57
N ASP A 38 38.17 -19.06 49.48
CA ASP A 38 37.00 -18.56 50.23
C ASP A 38 37.33 -17.12 50.72
N ALA A 39 36.34 -16.28 51.09
CA ALA A 39 36.44 -15.21 52.10
C ALA A 39 35.17 -14.33 52.20
N LYS A 40 34.79 -14.00 53.43
CA LYS A 40 33.56 -13.31 53.87
C LYS A 40 33.74 -11.76 53.97
N PRO A 41 32.80 -10.94 54.50
CA PRO A 41 32.23 -9.80 53.74
C PRO A 41 32.61 -8.40 54.27
N LYS A 42 32.35 -7.35 53.48
CA LYS A 42 32.35 -5.96 53.95
C LYS A 42 31.07 -5.23 53.48
N PRO A 43 30.31 -4.56 54.37
CA PRO A 43 28.99 -4.01 54.02
C PRO A 43 29.03 -2.56 53.48
N ALA A 44 28.03 -2.26 52.64
CA ALA A 44 27.56 -0.91 52.26
C ALA A 44 28.51 -0.01 51.44
N PRO A 45 28.00 0.95 50.62
CA PRO A 45 26.61 1.43 50.54
C PRO A 45 25.87 1.06 49.25
N ALA A 46 24.54 1.05 49.33
CA ALA A 46 23.65 0.89 48.20
C ALA A 46 23.78 2.09 47.23
N GLN A 47 24.17 1.82 45.98
CA GLN A 47 24.02 2.80 44.91
C GLN A 47 22.56 2.83 44.47
N ALA A 48 21.99 4.03 44.42
CA ALA A 48 20.59 4.23 44.08
C ALA A 48 20.27 3.69 42.68
N ALA A 49 19.13 3.02 42.55
CA ALA A 49 18.60 2.64 41.24
C ALA A 49 18.41 3.91 40.39
N PRO A 50 18.79 3.90 39.09
CA PRO A 50 18.45 4.99 38.18
C PRO A 50 16.93 5.21 38.18
N ALA A 51 16.52 6.46 38.32
CA ALA A 51 15.11 6.83 38.19
C ALA A 51 14.60 6.42 36.79
N PRO A 52 13.35 5.94 36.68
CA PRO A 52 12.80 5.55 35.38
C PRO A 52 12.80 6.73 34.41
N GLU A 53 13.12 6.44 33.15
CA GLU A 53 13.09 7.43 32.06
C GLU A 53 11.75 8.19 32.06
N PRO A 54 11.76 9.52 31.85
CA PRO A 54 10.52 10.27 31.68
C PRO A 54 9.79 9.70 30.47
N ALA A 55 8.61 9.14 30.72
CA ALA A 55 7.81 8.43 29.73
C ALA A 55 7.70 9.22 28.43
N ALA A 56 7.88 8.50 27.30
CA ALA A 56 7.84 9.06 25.97
C ALA A 56 6.65 10.03 25.81
N LYS A 57 6.94 11.26 25.36
CA LYS A 57 5.92 12.27 25.11
C LYS A 57 4.88 11.70 24.16
N LYS A 58 3.67 11.48 24.68
CA LYS A 58 2.47 11.12 23.92
C LYS A 58 1.98 12.33 23.10
N GLY A 59 2.74 12.68 22.06
CA GLY A 59 2.21 13.26 20.83
C GLY A 59 2.11 12.12 19.80
N ASP A 60 1.15 12.09 18.89
CA ASP A 60 0.21 13.15 18.52
C ASP A 60 -1.14 13.05 19.24
N GLU A 61 -1.71 14.22 19.56
CA GLU A 61 -3.15 14.45 19.60
C GLU A 61 -3.77 13.95 18.28
N ALA A 62 -4.87 13.21 18.32
CA ALA A 62 -5.44 12.56 17.14
C ALA A 62 -6.12 13.54 16.16
N ALA A 63 -5.34 14.48 15.62
CA ALA A 63 -5.67 15.17 14.39
C ALA A 63 -5.95 14.11 13.33
N VAL A 64 -7.18 14.07 12.84
CA VAL A 64 -7.60 13.18 11.76
C VAL A 64 -6.79 13.56 10.53
N LYS A 65 -5.69 12.85 10.27
CA LYS A 65 -4.77 13.06 9.15
C LYS A 65 -5.52 12.72 7.86
N LYS A 66 -6.24 13.71 7.32
CA LYS A 66 -7.01 13.56 6.09
C LYS A 66 -6.09 13.09 4.99
N THR A 67 -6.44 12.00 4.31
CA THR A 67 -5.57 11.44 3.29
C THR A 67 -5.51 12.38 2.07
N PRO A 68 -4.33 12.86 1.67
CA PRO A 68 -4.17 13.60 0.42
C PRO A 68 -4.45 12.71 -0.79
N VAL A 69 -5.39 13.12 -1.64
CA VAL A 69 -5.79 12.39 -2.85
C VAL A 69 -5.74 13.31 -4.07
N ALA A 70 -5.12 12.85 -5.16
CA ALA A 70 -5.20 13.47 -6.48
C ALA A 70 -6.08 12.62 -7.40
N VAL A 71 -6.81 13.27 -8.33
CA VAL A 71 -7.63 12.60 -9.34
C VAL A 71 -7.13 12.97 -10.73
N ASP A 72 -6.33 12.07 -11.29
CA ASP A 72 -5.81 12.08 -12.65
C ASP A 72 -6.87 11.48 -13.58
N HIS A 73 -7.14 12.11 -14.72
CA HIS A 73 -8.30 11.78 -15.55
C HIS A 73 -8.01 11.88 -17.05
N ASP A 74 -8.34 10.79 -17.75
CA ASP A 74 -8.20 10.63 -19.19
C ASP A 74 -9.60 10.37 -19.79
N ASP A 75 -10.21 11.44 -20.31
CA ASP A 75 -11.54 11.47 -20.92
C ASP A 75 -11.53 10.94 -22.36
N ALA A 76 -12.47 10.04 -22.68
CA ALA A 76 -12.82 9.76 -24.08
C ALA A 76 -14.34 9.79 -24.36
N ASP A 77 -15.19 10.11 -23.37
CA ASP A 77 -16.64 10.06 -23.51
C ASP A 77 -17.41 10.94 -22.48
N PRO A 78 -18.66 11.35 -22.77
CA PRO A 78 -19.41 12.27 -21.90
C PRO A 78 -19.99 11.66 -20.61
N VAL A 79 -20.10 10.33 -20.48
CA VAL A 79 -20.57 9.67 -19.25
C VAL A 79 -19.40 9.50 -18.28
N GLY A 80 -18.24 9.09 -18.80
CA GLY A 80 -16.97 9.07 -18.09
C GLY A 80 -16.57 10.43 -17.53
N ALA A 81 -16.72 11.50 -18.33
CA ALA A 81 -16.55 12.88 -17.86
C ALA A 81 -17.39 13.18 -16.61
N ARG A 82 -18.69 12.84 -16.63
CA ARG A 82 -19.60 13.03 -15.49
C ARG A 82 -19.14 12.24 -14.27
N LEU A 83 -18.72 10.98 -14.44
CA LEU A 83 -18.18 10.15 -13.35
C LEU A 83 -16.96 10.82 -12.69
N ALA A 84 -16.03 11.35 -13.47
CA ALA A 84 -14.84 12.00 -12.96
C ALA A 84 -15.11 13.31 -12.22
N TYR A 85 -15.99 14.16 -12.77
CA TYR A 85 -16.42 15.37 -12.07
C TYR A 85 -17.14 15.01 -10.77
N ARG A 86 -17.96 13.95 -10.78
CA ARG A 86 -18.67 13.50 -9.58
C ARG A 86 -17.73 12.98 -8.50
N ILE A 87 -16.73 12.17 -8.86
CA ILE A 87 -15.65 11.74 -7.95
C ILE A 87 -14.92 12.95 -7.37
N LYS A 88 -14.56 13.94 -8.19
CA LYS A 88 -13.87 15.17 -7.73
C LYS A 88 -14.75 16.01 -6.78
N GLU A 89 -16.06 16.12 -7.03
CA GLU A 89 -17.00 16.82 -6.15
C GLU A 89 -17.15 16.10 -4.80
N LEU A 90 -17.41 14.79 -4.82
CA LEU A 90 -17.55 13.99 -3.60
C LEU A 90 -16.25 13.98 -2.79
N LEU A 91 -15.09 13.93 -3.45
CA LEU A 91 -13.78 14.05 -2.79
C LEU A 91 -13.60 15.41 -2.12
N GLY A 92 -13.98 16.52 -2.77
CA GLY A 92 -13.97 17.86 -2.18
C GLY A 92 -14.94 18.05 -1.02
N ARG A 93 -15.99 17.21 -0.93
CA ARG A 93 -16.96 17.18 0.17
C ARG A 93 -16.59 16.19 1.28
N SER A 94 -15.54 15.39 1.12
CA SER A 94 -15.13 14.38 2.09
C SER A 94 -14.46 15.00 3.33
N SER A 95 -14.80 14.47 4.51
CA SER A 95 -14.09 14.80 5.76
C SER A 95 -12.84 13.96 5.99
N LEU A 96 -12.73 12.80 5.31
CA LEU A 96 -11.66 11.80 5.51
C LEU A 96 -10.47 12.01 4.57
N MET A 97 -10.71 12.64 3.43
CA MET A 97 -9.73 12.88 2.38
C MET A 97 -9.56 14.37 2.13
N THR A 98 -8.55 14.76 1.36
CA THR A 98 -8.40 16.14 0.89
C THR A 98 -7.88 16.12 -0.55
N PRO A 99 -8.58 16.74 -1.51
CA PRO A 99 -8.07 16.87 -2.87
C PRO A 99 -6.79 17.71 -2.87
N THR A 100 -5.70 17.17 -3.43
CA THR A 100 -4.42 17.89 -3.51
C THR A 100 -3.77 17.75 -4.88
N ASN A 101 -3.08 18.83 -5.28
CA ASN A 101 -2.15 18.84 -6.41
C ASN A 101 -0.70 19.08 -5.99
N LYS A 102 -0.41 19.23 -4.68
CA LYS A 102 0.92 19.59 -4.17
C LYS A 102 1.94 18.45 -4.35
N ASP A 103 3.22 18.81 -4.28
CA ASP A 103 4.31 17.86 -4.10
C ASP A 103 4.34 17.34 -2.65
N GLU A 104 3.49 16.36 -2.37
CA GLU A 104 3.41 15.66 -1.08
C GLU A 104 3.06 14.19 -1.31
N LYS A 105 3.27 13.35 -0.28
CA LYS A 105 2.87 11.95 -0.32
C LYS A 105 1.36 11.88 -0.52
N LYS A 106 0.88 11.33 -1.65
CA LYS A 106 -0.54 11.35 -2.02
C LYS A 106 -0.99 10.07 -2.71
N LEU A 107 -2.24 9.72 -2.44
CA LEU A 107 -2.96 8.71 -3.22
C LEU A 107 -3.30 9.33 -4.58
N VAL A 108 -3.15 8.60 -5.68
CA VAL A 108 -3.52 9.08 -7.01
C VAL A 108 -4.54 8.11 -7.58
N ILE A 109 -5.76 8.58 -7.78
CA ILE A 109 -6.79 7.90 -8.55
C ILE A 109 -6.54 8.25 -10.02
N VAL A 110 -6.19 7.26 -10.84
CA VAL A 110 -6.11 7.41 -12.29
C VAL A 110 -7.38 6.79 -12.88
N LEU A 111 -8.27 7.64 -13.38
CA LEU A 111 -9.50 7.22 -14.07
C LEU A 111 -9.30 7.36 -15.57
N LYS A 112 -9.60 6.29 -16.31
CA LYS A 112 -9.67 6.28 -17.78
C LYS A 112 -11.05 5.81 -18.21
N THR A 113 -11.66 6.51 -19.16
CA THR A 113 -13.02 6.20 -19.63
C THR A 113 -13.06 6.04 -21.14
N LYS A 114 -14.09 5.36 -21.65
CA LYS A 114 -14.31 5.15 -23.09
C LYS A 114 -15.74 4.73 -23.39
N GLU A 115 -16.31 5.23 -24.48
CA GLU A 115 -17.58 4.74 -25.01
C GLU A 115 -17.55 3.21 -25.25
N GLU A 116 -18.55 2.51 -24.72
CA GLU A 116 -18.75 1.08 -24.99
C GLU A 116 -19.28 0.85 -26.41
N PHE A 117 -20.22 1.69 -26.84
CA PHE A 117 -20.92 1.58 -28.13
C PHE A 117 -20.66 2.82 -29.01
N PRO A 118 -19.57 2.84 -29.80
CA PRO A 118 -19.31 3.93 -30.74
C PRO A 118 -20.46 4.02 -31.76
N GLY A 119 -21.21 5.13 -31.71
CA GLY A 119 -22.46 5.33 -32.47
C GLY A 119 -23.73 5.39 -31.60
N ARG A 120 -23.63 5.14 -30.29
CA ARG A 120 -24.69 5.37 -29.29
C ARG A 120 -24.13 6.18 -28.10
N PRO A 121 -23.69 7.43 -28.35
CA PRO A 121 -23.10 8.28 -27.30
C PRO A 121 -24.10 8.52 -26.16
N ASN A 122 -23.59 8.65 -24.94
CA ASN A 122 -24.35 8.81 -23.69
C ASN A 122 -25.14 7.57 -23.20
N LEU A 123 -25.02 6.40 -23.84
CA LEU A 123 -25.65 5.17 -23.30
C LEU A 123 -24.91 4.68 -22.04
N CYS A 124 -23.62 4.36 -22.21
CA CYS A 124 -22.74 3.86 -21.17
C CYS A 124 -21.26 4.04 -21.55
N SER A 125 -20.42 4.06 -20.52
CA SER A 125 -18.96 4.13 -20.60
C SER A 125 -18.36 2.91 -19.92
N ILE A 126 -17.34 2.32 -20.55
CA ILE A 126 -16.38 1.46 -19.85
C ILE A 126 -15.42 2.38 -19.10
N TYR A 127 -15.18 2.12 -17.83
CA TYR A 127 -14.17 2.83 -17.05
C TYR A 127 -13.14 1.86 -16.48
N SER A 128 -11.92 2.37 -16.26
CA SER A 128 -10.87 1.72 -15.50
C SER A 128 -10.29 2.71 -14.49
N VAL A 129 -10.21 2.28 -13.23
CA VAL A 129 -9.62 3.04 -12.13
C VAL A 129 -8.37 2.31 -11.65
N SER A 130 -7.26 3.03 -11.53
CA SER A 130 -6.06 2.56 -10.85
C SER A 130 -5.75 3.47 -9.67
N TRP A 131 -5.62 2.88 -8.49
CA TRP A 131 -5.14 3.56 -7.29
C TRP A 131 -3.63 3.37 -7.19
N LEU A 132 -2.92 4.49 -7.17
CA LEU A 132 -1.48 4.56 -7.05
C LEU A 132 -1.08 5.35 -5.80
N PHE A 133 0.14 5.14 -5.31
CA PHE A 133 0.77 5.99 -4.31
C PHE A 133 1.93 6.77 -4.94
N SER A 134 1.98 8.08 -4.70
CA SER A 134 3.08 8.96 -5.13
C SER A 134 3.72 9.55 -3.88
N SER A 135 4.98 9.25 -3.60
CA SER A 135 5.71 9.81 -2.44
C SER A 135 6.07 11.29 -2.64
N ARG A 136 6.33 11.66 -3.90
CA ARG A 136 6.54 13.02 -4.40
C ARG A 136 6.18 13.08 -5.88
N GLU A 137 6.01 14.27 -6.41
CA GLU A 137 5.87 14.57 -7.83
C GLU A 137 7.14 14.18 -8.60
N GLY A 138 6.97 13.70 -9.85
CA GLY A 138 8.07 13.18 -10.67
C GLY A 138 8.70 11.86 -10.19
N ALA A 139 8.36 11.34 -9.00
CA ALA A 139 8.79 10.01 -8.58
C ALA A 139 7.92 8.89 -9.20
N LEU A 140 8.43 7.66 -9.15
CA LEU A 140 7.68 6.47 -9.51
C LEU A 140 6.41 6.36 -8.66
N LYS A 141 5.27 6.25 -9.35
CA LYS A 141 3.97 5.96 -8.73
C LYS A 141 3.89 4.44 -8.47
N TYR A 142 3.63 4.04 -7.23
CA TYR A 142 3.48 2.64 -6.83
C TYR A 142 2.04 2.17 -7.03
N PHE A 143 1.84 1.02 -7.66
CA PHE A 143 0.50 0.44 -7.84
C PHE A 143 -0.05 -0.13 -6.52
N LEU A 144 -1.29 0.21 -6.16
CA LEU A 144 -1.99 -0.33 -4.99
C LEU A 144 -3.12 -1.27 -5.40
N ALA A 145 -3.99 -0.82 -6.30
CA ALA A 145 -5.15 -1.57 -6.77
C ALA A 145 -5.63 -1.07 -8.13
N ALA A 146 -6.41 -1.91 -8.84
CA ALA A 146 -7.22 -1.49 -9.96
C ALA A 146 -8.63 -2.07 -9.87
N GLU A 147 -9.55 -1.43 -10.58
CA GLU A 147 -10.91 -1.85 -10.83
C GLU A 147 -11.30 -1.42 -12.25
N ALA A 148 -12.16 -2.17 -12.91
CA ALA A 148 -12.77 -1.76 -14.17
C ALA A 148 -14.24 -2.16 -14.15
N GLY A 149 -15.07 -1.38 -14.82
CA GLY A 149 -16.51 -1.57 -14.84
C GLY A 149 -17.17 -0.83 -15.98
N ILE A 150 -18.49 -0.87 -16.00
CA ILE A 150 -19.34 -0.13 -16.93
C ILE A 150 -20.20 0.80 -16.08
N VAL A 151 -20.38 2.04 -16.53
CA VAL A 151 -21.26 3.04 -15.92
C VAL A 151 -22.22 3.57 -16.97
N ASP A 152 -23.51 3.55 -16.65
CA ASP A 152 -24.56 4.17 -17.46
C ASP A 152 -24.85 5.60 -16.99
N ALA A 153 -25.63 6.37 -17.75
CA ALA A 153 -25.94 7.76 -17.42
C ALA A 153 -26.74 7.96 -16.11
N SER A 154 -27.40 6.93 -15.56
CA SER A 154 -28.14 6.98 -14.30
C SER A 154 -27.37 6.42 -13.09
N GLY A 155 -26.46 5.46 -13.29
CA GLY A 155 -25.62 4.87 -12.24
C GLY A 155 -24.39 5.68 -11.83
N VAL A 156 -24.15 6.85 -12.44
CA VAL A 156 -22.94 7.68 -12.22
C VAL A 156 -22.71 8.02 -10.75
N ASP A 157 -23.75 8.45 -10.03
CA ASP A 157 -23.67 8.78 -8.60
C ASP A 157 -23.24 7.59 -7.74
N GLN A 158 -23.92 6.45 -7.91
CA GLN A 158 -23.65 5.22 -7.15
C GLN A 158 -22.24 4.69 -7.44
N THR A 159 -21.79 4.78 -8.69
CA THR A 159 -20.43 4.37 -9.08
C THR A 159 -19.38 5.29 -8.47
N ALA A 160 -19.61 6.62 -8.47
CA ALA A 160 -18.70 7.57 -7.84
C ALA A 160 -18.58 7.35 -6.33
N GLU A 161 -19.69 7.10 -5.64
CA GLU A 161 -19.71 6.78 -4.20
C GLU A 161 -18.99 5.46 -3.89
N ALA A 162 -19.23 4.40 -4.68
CA ALA A 162 -18.56 3.12 -4.52
C ALA A 162 -17.03 3.23 -4.70
N LEU A 163 -16.58 3.97 -5.73
CA LEU A 163 -15.16 4.24 -5.98
C LEU A 163 -14.53 5.07 -4.86
N LEU A 164 -15.24 6.04 -4.27
CA LEU A 164 -14.75 6.77 -3.09
C LEU A 164 -14.68 5.88 -1.85
N GLY A 165 -15.68 5.04 -1.59
CA GLY A 165 -15.66 4.08 -0.49
C GLY A 165 -14.51 3.07 -0.61
N ARG A 166 -14.19 2.63 -1.84
CA ARG A 166 -13.01 1.81 -2.12
C ARG A 166 -11.71 2.58 -1.91
N THR A 167 -11.68 3.87 -2.27
CA THR A 167 -10.56 4.78 -2.00
C THR A 167 -10.31 4.92 -0.50
N ASP A 168 -11.36 5.03 0.31
CA ASP A 168 -11.27 5.16 1.78
C ASP A 168 -10.71 3.89 2.44
N LYS A 169 -11.19 2.73 1.99
CA LYS A 169 -10.65 1.42 2.40
C LYS A 169 -9.16 1.28 2.06
N LEU A 170 -8.74 1.75 0.89
CA LEU A 170 -7.33 1.76 0.48
C LEU A 170 -6.51 2.76 1.31
N ALA A 171 -7.02 3.97 1.53
CA ALA A 171 -6.38 4.97 2.39
C ALA A 171 -6.17 4.45 3.83
N SER A 172 -7.17 3.76 4.38
CA SER A 172 -7.08 3.10 5.69
C SER A 172 -6.06 1.95 5.70
N THR A 173 -6.06 1.10 4.66
CA THR A 173 -5.15 -0.06 4.54
C THR A 173 -3.69 0.38 4.39
N TYR A 174 -3.46 1.44 3.61
CA TYR A 174 -2.14 1.99 3.30
C TYR A 174 -1.84 3.27 4.09
N GLY A 175 -2.51 3.51 5.23
CA GLY A 175 -2.37 4.74 6.01
C GLY A 175 -0.93 5.03 6.47
N TYR A 176 -0.10 4.00 6.60
CA TYR A 176 1.33 4.10 6.92
C TYR A 176 2.19 4.73 5.80
N LEU A 177 1.66 4.90 4.58
CA LEU A 177 2.36 5.56 3.48
C LEU A 177 2.32 7.09 3.55
N PHE A 178 1.44 7.68 4.37
CA PHE A 178 1.20 9.13 4.45
C PHE A 178 1.89 9.75 5.67
#